data_AF-A0A849PXU2-F1
#
_entry.id   AF-A0A849PXU2-F1
#
_cell.length_a   1.000
_cell.length_b   1.000
_cell.length_c   1.000
_cell.angle_alpha   90.00
_cell.angle_beta   90.00
_cell.angle_gamma   90.00
#
_symmetry.space_group_name_H-M   'P 1'
#
loop_
_entity.id
_entity.type
_entity.pdbx_description
1 polymer ?
#
loop_
_entity_poly.entity_id
_entity_poly.type
_entity_poly.pdbx_seq_one_letter_code
_entity_poly.pdbx_strand_id
1 'polypeptide(L)'
;MLIVDNYGKSIDDKRDIIEMIQAKASTIEQNQCMSLCFISSSWDQNIKDWARTYSHQRLGFFIYDLEEDDLVYNETDENNRKFAFWHSTNGTRTKLTQIVDQLIEDEEYFDLNDVMEHSGLNLRGAKKFIDSLVKKKALIDVGLDSPKYTRSK
;
A
#
# COMPACT_ATOMS: atom_id res chain seq x y z
N MET A 1 -10.79 6.40 -8.93
CA MET A 1 -11.28 6.50 -7.54
C MET A 1 -11.07 5.14 -6.88
N LEU A 2 -10.56 5.09 -5.64
CA LEU A 2 -10.39 3.84 -4.88
C LEU A 2 -11.54 3.70 -3.88
N ILE A 3 -12.18 2.53 -3.87
CA ILE A 3 -13.19 2.15 -2.89
C ILE A 3 -12.59 1.05 -2.00
N VAL A 4 -12.68 1.19 -0.68
CA VAL A 4 -12.17 0.22 0.30
C VAL A 4 -13.33 -0.28 1.16
N ASP A 5 -13.63 -1.57 1.08
CA ASP A 5 -14.68 -2.21 1.87
C ASP A 5 -14.07 -3.30 2.79
N ASN A 6 -14.44 -3.28 4.07
CA ASN A 6 -14.04 -4.28 5.07
C ASN A 6 -15.27 -5.00 5.63
N TYR A 7 -15.22 -6.34 5.70
CA TYR A 7 -16.32 -7.17 6.19
C TYR A 7 -15.87 -7.98 7.40
N GLY A 8 -16.52 -7.77 8.55
CA GLY A 8 -16.30 -8.54 9.79
C GLY A 8 -17.43 -9.53 10.06
N LYS A 9 -17.73 -10.41 9.10
CA LYS A 9 -18.78 -11.44 9.25
C LYS A 9 -18.14 -12.83 9.15
N SER A 10 -18.59 -13.77 9.98
CA SER A 10 -18.23 -15.20 9.81
C SER A 10 -18.72 -15.65 8.44
N ILE A 11 -17.79 -16.02 7.57
CA ILE A 11 -18.08 -16.64 6.27
C ILE A 11 -17.35 -17.96 6.27
N ASP A 12 -18.11 -19.04 6.45
CA ASP A 12 -17.54 -20.37 6.68
C ASP A 12 -17.39 -21.14 5.35
N ASP A 13 -18.06 -20.70 4.28
CA ASP A 13 -18.00 -21.31 2.95
C ASP A 13 -17.26 -20.42 1.94
N LYS A 14 -16.25 -20.99 1.28
CA LYS A 14 -15.54 -20.37 0.14
C LYS A 14 -16.50 -19.90 -0.95
N ARG A 15 -17.60 -20.63 -1.19
CA ARG A 15 -18.57 -20.30 -2.23
C ARG A 15 -19.22 -18.94 -1.97
N ASP A 16 -19.58 -18.65 -0.72
CA ASP A 16 -20.18 -17.38 -0.33
C ASP A 16 -19.21 -16.22 -0.59
N ILE A 17 -17.91 -16.43 -0.30
CA ILE A 17 -16.85 -15.46 -0.60
C ILE A 17 -16.79 -15.16 -2.09
N ILE A 18 -16.79 -16.20 -2.92
CA ILE A 18 -16.73 -16.07 -4.39
C ILE A 18 -17.95 -15.31 -4.90
N GLU A 19 -19.15 -15.65 -4.44
CA GLU A 19 -20.39 -15.01 -4.88
C GLU A 19 -20.42 -13.52 -4.48
N MET A 20 -19.97 -13.18 -3.26
CA MET A 20 -19.84 -11.80 -2.81
C MET A 20 -18.83 -11.00 -3.64
N ILE A 21 -17.67 -11.59 -3.94
CA ILE A 21 -16.63 -10.97 -4.76
C ILE A 21 -17.14 -10.73 -6.18
N GLN A 22 -17.81 -11.70 -6.78
CA GLN A 22 -18.38 -11.55 -8.13
C GLN A 22 -19.43 -10.46 -8.18
N ALA A 23 -20.34 -10.44 -7.19
CA ALA A 23 -21.34 -9.38 -7.06
C ALA A 23 -20.68 -8.00 -6.98
N LYS A 24 -19.63 -7.86 -6.17
CA LYS A 24 -18.88 -6.60 -6.03
C LYS A 24 -18.06 -6.23 -7.26
N ALA A 25 -17.42 -7.20 -7.91
CA ALA A 25 -16.66 -6.97 -9.13
C ALA A 25 -17.54 -6.39 -10.26
N SER A 26 -18.80 -6.83 -10.32
CA SER A 26 -19.77 -6.36 -11.32
C SER A 26 -20.19 -4.89 -11.15
N THR A 27 -19.97 -4.30 -9.96
CA THR A 27 -20.31 -2.89 -9.70
C THR A 27 -19.16 -1.93 -10.01
N ILE A 28 -18.00 -2.43 -10.45
CA ILE A 28 -16.80 -1.59 -10.68
C ILE A 28 -16.89 -0.90 -12.04
N GLU A 29 -17.03 0.43 -12.02
CA GLU A 29 -17.06 1.26 -13.23
C GLU A 29 -15.70 1.32 -13.97
N GLN A 30 -15.71 1.82 -15.21
CA GLN A 30 -14.57 1.75 -16.15
C GLN A 30 -13.31 2.53 -15.71
N ASN A 31 -13.37 3.35 -14.66
CA ASN A 31 -12.23 4.12 -14.11
C ASN A 31 -12.10 3.99 -12.58
N GLN A 32 -12.65 2.91 -12.02
CA GLN A 32 -12.62 2.63 -10.60
C GLN A 32 -11.81 1.37 -10.32
N CYS A 33 -11.16 1.36 -9.16
CA CYS A 33 -10.61 0.16 -8.55
C CYS A 33 -11.27 -0.03 -7.20
N MET A 34 -11.49 -1.28 -6.83
CA MET A 34 -12.02 -1.65 -5.52
C MET A 34 -10.99 -2.51 -4.79
N SER A 35 -10.91 -2.34 -3.48
CA SER A 35 -10.10 -3.16 -2.58
C SER A 35 -11.00 -3.72 -1.49
N LEU A 36 -10.98 -5.03 -1.32
CA LEU A 36 -11.98 -5.78 -0.55
C LEU A 36 -11.25 -6.66 0.46
N CYS A 37 -11.48 -6.45 1.75
CA CYS A 37 -10.86 -7.23 2.81
C CYS A 37 -11.90 -7.89 3.70
N PHE A 38 -11.81 -9.22 3.85
CA PHE A 38 -12.64 -9.98 4.77
C PHE A 38 -11.85 -10.30 6.03
N ILE A 39 -12.47 -10.11 7.19
CA ILE A 39 -11.82 -10.25 8.49
C ILE A 39 -12.55 -11.34 9.26
N SER A 40 -11.82 -12.35 9.73
CA SER A 40 -12.34 -13.44 10.56
C SER A 40 -11.40 -13.70 11.73
N SER A 41 -11.89 -14.37 12.77
CA SER A 41 -11.04 -14.87 13.86
C SER A 41 -9.97 -15.79 13.31
N SER A 42 -10.35 -16.70 12.42
CA SER A 42 -9.44 -17.55 11.66
C SER A 42 -10.08 -17.95 10.33
N TRP A 43 -9.24 -18.33 9.36
CA TRP A 43 -9.68 -18.83 8.05
C TRP A 43 -9.26 -20.27 7.82
N ASP A 44 -10.11 -21.03 7.13
CA ASP A 44 -9.74 -22.37 6.65
C ASP A 44 -8.54 -22.28 5.67
N GLN A 45 -7.62 -23.24 5.76
CA GLN A 45 -6.42 -23.25 4.92
C GLN A 45 -6.75 -23.27 3.42
N ASN A 46 -7.81 -23.96 2.99
CA ASN A 46 -8.19 -23.97 1.58
C ASN A 46 -8.66 -22.59 1.11
N ILE A 47 -9.28 -21.79 2.00
CA ILE A 47 -9.65 -20.40 1.72
C ILE A 47 -8.39 -19.54 1.61
N LYS A 48 -7.42 -19.70 2.52
CA LYS A 48 -6.12 -19.02 2.47
C LYS A 48 -5.37 -19.31 1.17
N ASP A 49 -5.25 -20.58 0.81
CA ASP A 49 -4.56 -21.00 -0.42
C ASP A 49 -5.26 -20.48 -1.67
N TRP A 50 -6.60 -20.50 -1.68
CA TRP A 50 -7.35 -19.90 -2.77
C TRP A 50 -7.14 -18.38 -2.85
N ALA A 51 -7.20 -17.66 -1.73
CA ALA A 51 -6.96 -16.20 -1.67
C ALA A 51 -5.56 -15.82 -2.20
N ARG A 52 -4.53 -16.63 -1.93
CA ARG A 52 -3.17 -16.47 -2.46
C ARG A 52 -3.05 -16.65 -3.97
N THR A 53 -4.06 -17.23 -4.62
CA THR A 53 -4.10 -17.42 -6.08
C THR A 53 -5.07 -16.48 -6.79
N TYR A 54 -5.93 -15.77 -6.06
CA TYR A 54 -6.93 -14.89 -6.65
C TYR A 54 -6.27 -13.70 -7.36
N SER A 55 -6.74 -13.36 -8.56
CA SER A 55 -6.31 -12.20 -9.32
C SER A 55 -7.49 -11.62 -10.10
N HIS A 56 -7.55 -10.29 -10.15
CA HIS A 56 -8.54 -9.56 -10.93
C HIS A 56 -8.00 -8.19 -11.35
N GLN A 57 -8.35 -7.75 -12.56
CA GLN A 57 -7.77 -6.55 -13.17
C GLN A 57 -8.13 -5.24 -12.43
N ARG A 58 -9.28 -5.20 -11.74
CA ARG A 58 -9.81 -3.97 -11.11
C ARG A 58 -10.24 -4.14 -9.65
N LEU A 59 -10.04 -5.33 -9.09
CA LEU A 59 -10.45 -5.67 -7.73
C LEU A 59 -9.27 -6.31 -7.00
N GLY A 60 -8.82 -5.68 -5.92
CA GLY A 60 -7.92 -6.30 -4.97
C GLY A 60 -8.71 -7.08 -3.93
N PHE A 61 -8.29 -8.31 -3.61
CA PHE A 61 -8.94 -9.15 -2.62
C PHE A 61 -7.94 -9.62 -1.56
N PHE A 62 -8.38 -9.51 -0.31
CA PHE A 62 -7.59 -9.77 0.88
C PHE A 62 -8.46 -10.51 1.90
N ILE A 63 -7.83 -11.40 2.66
CA ILE A 63 -8.41 -11.91 3.90
C ILE A 63 -7.46 -11.63 5.05
N TYR A 64 -8.01 -11.24 6.18
CA TYR A 64 -7.27 -10.96 7.39
C TYR A 64 -7.65 -11.99 8.46
N ASP A 65 -6.64 -12.70 8.97
CA ASP A 65 -6.76 -13.69 10.02
C ASP A 65 -6.35 -13.05 11.35
N LEU A 66 -7.30 -12.90 12.28
CA LEU A 66 -7.04 -12.23 13.56
C LEU A 66 -6.24 -13.12 14.53
N GLU A 67 -6.36 -14.44 14.45
CA GLU A 67 -5.66 -15.39 15.32
C GLU A 67 -4.19 -15.48 14.95
N GLU A 68 -3.88 -15.48 13.65
CA GLU A 68 -2.50 -15.47 13.14
C GLU A 68 -1.93 -14.04 12.98
N ASP A 69 -2.76 -13.00 13.14
CA ASP A 69 -2.41 -11.60 12.84
C ASP A 69 -1.84 -11.42 11.41
N ASP A 70 -2.38 -12.19 10.46
CA ASP A 70 -1.85 -12.31 9.10
C ASP A 70 -2.80 -11.75 8.03
N LEU A 71 -2.23 -11.06 7.04
CA LEU A 71 -2.94 -10.56 5.87
C LEU A 71 -2.61 -11.47 4.69
N VAL A 72 -3.57 -12.30 4.27
CA VAL A 72 -3.39 -13.24 3.17
C VAL A 72 -3.95 -12.64 1.87
N TYR A 73 -3.10 -12.62 0.83
CA TYR A 73 -3.46 -12.17 -0.51
C TYR A 73 -2.51 -12.78 -1.55
N ASN A 74 -2.83 -12.63 -2.83
CA ASN A 74 -1.92 -13.00 -3.91
C ASN A 74 -0.82 -11.94 -4.09
N GLU A 75 0.39 -12.23 -3.59
CA GLU A 75 1.56 -11.34 -3.68
C GLU A 75 2.11 -11.18 -5.10
N THR A 76 1.80 -12.09 -6.01
CA THR A 76 2.24 -11.99 -7.41
C THR A 76 1.38 -11.01 -8.22
N ASP A 77 0.20 -10.66 -7.72
CA ASP A 77 -0.71 -9.72 -8.37
C ASP A 77 -0.34 -8.27 -8.04
N GLU A 78 -0.13 -7.46 -9.08
CA GLU A 78 0.31 -6.08 -8.94
C GLU A 78 -0.73 -5.18 -8.24
N ASN A 79 -2.03 -5.42 -8.46
CA ASN A 79 -3.08 -4.65 -7.79
C ASN A 79 -3.16 -4.99 -6.31
N ASN A 80 -3.09 -6.28 -5.97
CA ASN A 80 -3.07 -6.70 -4.57
C ASN A 80 -1.87 -6.11 -3.84
N ARG A 81 -0.65 -6.16 -4.41
CA ARG A 81 0.52 -5.52 -3.79
C ARG A 81 0.32 -4.02 -3.54
N LYS A 82 -0.25 -3.30 -4.52
CA LYS A 82 -0.52 -1.86 -4.37
C LYS A 82 -1.52 -1.55 -3.25
N PHE A 83 -2.47 -2.44 -3.01
CA PHE A 83 -3.53 -2.21 -2.04
C PHE A 83 -3.33 -2.91 -0.69
N ALA A 84 -2.39 -3.85 -0.58
CA ALA A 84 -2.06 -4.57 0.66
C ALA A 84 -1.73 -3.61 1.82
N PHE A 85 -1.04 -2.51 1.52
CA PHE A 85 -0.73 -1.44 2.46
C PHE A 85 -1.96 -0.90 3.20
N TRP A 86 -3.14 -0.87 2.58
CA TRP A 86 -4.36 -0.34 3.19
C TRP A 86 -5.01 -1.30 4.19
N HIS A 87 -4.66 -2.58 4.11
CA HIS A 87 -5.28 -3.65 4.89
C HIS A 87 -4.34 -4.29 5.91
N SER A 88 -3.03 -4.04 5.82
CA SER A 88 -2.08 -4.54 6.80
C SER A 88 -2.15 -3.76 8.12
N THR A 89 -2.19 -4.50 9.22
CA THR A 89 -1.94 -4.00 10.59
C THR A 89 -0.44 -3.96 10.90
N ASN A 90 0.32 -4.87 10.27
CA ASN A 90 1.73 -5.09 10.54
C ASN A 90 2.64 -4.15 9.74
N GLY A 91 2.83 -2.98 10.35
CA GLY A 91 3.97 -2.13 10.05
C GLY A 91 3.90 -0.87 10.90
N THR A 92 4.99 -0.55 11.59
CA THR A 92 5.28 0.83 11.97
C THR A 92 5.17 1.63 10.69
N ARG A 93 4.09 2.41 10.54
CA ARG A 93 3.83 3.15 9.31
C ARG A 93 4.85 4.26 9.23
N THR A 94 5.97 3.99 8.55
CA THR A 94 7.02 4.98 8.33
C THR A 94 6.43 6.09 7.48
N LYS A 95 6.23 7.25 8.08
CA LYS A 95 5.80 8.43 7.36
C LYS A 95 6.88 8.77 6.34
N LEU A 96 6.48 9.27 5.17
CA LEU A 96 7.44 9.74 4.17
C LEU A 96 8.42 10.78 4.75
N THR A 97 7.99 11.56 5.75
CA THR A 97 8.86 12.50 6.47
C THR A 97 9.91 11.78 7.32
N GLN A 98 9.58 10.64 7.93
CA GLN A 98 10.54 9.84 8.70
C GLN A 98 11.61 9.22 7.79
N ILE A 99 11.25 8.87 6.55
CA ILE A 99 12.23 8.43 5.54
C ILE A 99 13.22 9.56 5.23
N VAL A 100 12.72 10.77 5.02
CA VAL A 100 13.58 11.95 4.78
C VAL A 100 14.45 12.26 5.99
N ASP A 101 13.90 12.18 7.20
CA ASP A 101 14.66 12.39 8.44
C ASP A 101 15.81 11.37 8.55
N GLN A 102 15.54 10.10 8.25
CA GLN A 102 16.56 9.04 8.23
C GLN A 102 17.64 9.29 7.18
N LEU A 103 17.26 9.64 5.94
CA LEU A 103 18.20 9.95 4.86
C LEU A 103 19.15 11.11 5.22
N ILE A 104 18.65 12.12 5.94
CA ILE A 104 19.49 13.24 6.41
C ILE A 104 20.44 12.79 7.53
N GLU A 105 19.97 11.94 8.44
CA GLU A 105 20.80 11.39 9.52
C GLU A 105 21.94 10.50 8.98
N ASP A 106 21.67 9.74 7.91
CA ASP A 106 22.62 8.77 7.36
C ASP A 106 23.65 9.41 6.41
N GLU A 107 23.25 10.36 5.54
CA GLU A 107 24.11 10.85 4.44
C GLU A 107 24.34 12.37 4.40
N GLU A 108 23.87 13.15 5.40
CA GLU A 108 23.91 14.64 5.47
C GLU A 108 23.05 15.34 4.38
N TYR A 109 23.01 14.78 3.17
CA TYR A 109 22.19 15.20 2.04
C TYR A 109 21.69 13.97 1.26
N PHE A 110 20.58 14.11 0.54
CA PHE A 110 20.00 13.03 -0.29
C PHE A 110 19.44 13.57 -1.61
N ASP A 111 19.23 12.72 -2.59
CA ASP A 111 18.63 13.05 -3.88
C ASP A 111 17.26 12.38 -4.11
N LEU A 112 16.65 12.60 -5.28
CA LEU A 112 15.34 12.02 -5.60
C LEU A 112 15.38 10.49 -5.76
N ASN A 113 16.50 9.91 -6.19
CA ASN A 113 16.64 8.47 -6.32
C ASN A 113 16.63 7.81 -4.95
N ASP A 114 17.32 8.38 -3.96
CA ASP A 114 17.31 7.90 -2.58
C ASP A 114 15.88 7.88 -2.02
N VAL A 115 15.13 8.97 -2.25
CA VAL A 115 13.72 9.03 -1.84
C VAL A 115 12.91 7.93 -2.53
N MET A 116 13.10 7.71 -3.83
CA MET A 116 12.36 6.69 -4.58
C MET A 116 12.67 5.27 -4.07
N GLU A 117 13.95 4.98 -3.81
CA GLU A 117 14.41 3.70 -3.30
C GLU A 117 13.81 3.38 -1.93
N HIS A 118 13.85 4.35 -1.01
CA HIS A 118 13.42 4.13 0.37
C HIS A 118 11.91 4.31 0.61
N SER A 119 11.20 5.03 -0.27
CA SER A 119 9.75 5.27 -0.11
C SER A 119 8.85 4.48 -1.06
N GLY A 120 9.41 3.85 -2.09
CA GLY A 120 8.63 3.21 -3.15
C GLY A 120 7.84 4.19 -4.03
N LEU A 121 8.06 5.51 -3.89
CA LEU A 121 7.48 6.50 -4.77
C LEU A 121 8.11 6.41 -6.16
N ASN A 122 7.30 6.60 -7.20
CA ASN A 122 7.84 6.88 -8.53
C ASN A 122 8.37 8.32 -8.61
N LEU A 123 9.15 8.63 -9.66
CA LEU A 123 9.79 9.94 -9.85
C LEU A 123 8.81 11.12 -9.70
N ARG A 124 7.60 11.01 -10.27
CA ARG A 124 6.59 12.07 -10.19
C ARG A 124 6.09 12.26 -8.74
N GLY A 125 5.91 11.17 -8.01
CA GLY A 125 5.52 11.17 -6.60
C GLY A 125 6.61 11.75 -5.71
N ALA A 126 7.84 11.27 -5.86
CA ALA A 126 9.01 11.73 -5.10
C ALA A 126 9.24 13.23 -5.32
N LYS A 127 9.22 13.70 -6.57
CA LYS A 127 9.37 15.13 -6.90
C LYS A 127 8.30 15.98 -6.23
N LYS A 128 7.02 15.62 -6.36
CA LYS A 128 5.91 16.35 -5.72
C LYS A 128 6.06 16.38 -4.20
N PHE A 129 6.50 15.28 -3.61
CA PHE A 129 6.70 15.18 -2.17
C PHE A 129 7.82 16.12 -1.69
N ILE A 130 9.00 16.07 -2.33
CA ILE A 130 10.13 16.92 -1.99
C ILE A 130 9.83 18.40 -2.26
N ASP A 131 9.22 18.75 -3.40
CA ASP A 131 8.80 20.13 -3.70
C ASP A 131 7.90 20.69 -2.59
N SER A 132 7.05 19.86 -2.00
CA SER A 132 6.17 20.26 -0.89
C SER A 132 6.94 20.56 0.40
N LEU A 133 8.02 19.82 0.67
CA LEU A 133 8.87 20.02 1.84
C LEU A 133 9.77 21.25 1.69
N VAL A 134 10.33 21.47 0.48
CA VAL A 134 11.08 22.70 0.14
C VAL A 134 10.18 23.92 0.26
N LYS A 135 8.95 23.86 -0.28
CA LYS A 135 7.97 24.96 -0.17
C LYS A 135 7.61 25.29 1.28
N LYS A 136 7.59 24.29 2.15
CA LYS A 136 7.37 24.45 3.60
C LYS A 136 8.62 24.89 4.37
N LYS A 137 9.76 25.10 3.67
CA LYS A 137 11.06 25.38 4.28
C LYS A 137 11.53 24.30 5.26
N ALA A 138 11.09 23.06 5.08
CA ALA A 138 11.62 21.92 5.84
C ALA A 138 12.95 21.43 5.26
N LEU A 139 13.11 21.59 3.94
CA LEU A 139 14.31 21.22 3.19
C LEU A 139 14.84 22.41 2.39
N ILE A 140 16.14 22.38 2.08
CA ILE A 140 16.82 23.28 1.16
C ILE A 140 17.55 22.46 0.09
N ASP A 141 17.65 23.01 -1.12
CA ASP A 141 18.49 22.47 -2.19
C ASP A 141 19.92 23.02 -2.05
N VAL A 142 20.89 22.13 -1.95
CA VAL A 142 22.33 22.40 -1.81
C VAL A 142 23.14 21.83 -2.97
N GLY A 143 22.48 21.29 -3.98
CA GLY A 143 23.10 20.72 -5.17
C GLY A 143 23.67 21.78 -6.12
N LEU A 144 24.86 21.54 -6.67
CA LEU A 144 25.47 22.40 -7.69
C LEU A 144 25.08 21.94 -9.11
N ASP A 145 25.34 20.68 -9.44
CA ASP A 145 25.08 20.11 -10.77
C ASP A 145 23.77 19.31 -10.84
N SER A 146 23.35 18.73 -9.71
CA SER A 146 22.08 18.01 -9.56
C SER A 146 21.44 18.34 -8.21
N PRO A 147 20.10 18.41 -8.11
CA PRO A 147 19.43 18.74 -6.86
C PRO A 147 19.80 17.77 -5.74
N LYS A 148 20.21 18.31 -4.59
CA LYS A 148 20.50 17.56 -3.37
C LYS A 148 19.86 18.27 -2.21
N TYR A 149 19.17 17.54 -1.35
CA TYR A 149 18.34 18.11 -0.30
C TYR A 149 18.91 17.82 1.07
N THR A 150 18.86 18.81 1.96
CA THR A 150 19.15 18.65 3.38
C THR A 150 18.17 19.48 4.22
N ARG A 151 18.20 19.32 5.54
CA ARG A 151 17.30 20.04 6.46
C ARG A 151 17.56 21.55 6.39
N SER A 152 16.49 22.34 6.31
CA SER A 152 16.59 23.79 6.48
C SER A 152 16.99 24.09 7.93
N LYS A 153 18.02 24.92 8.14
CA LYS A 153 18.45 25.37 9.46
C LYS A 153 17.46 26.34 10.10
#